data_AF-A0A318Y4D3-F1
#
_entry.id   AF-A0A318Y4D3-F1
#
_cell.length_a   1.000
_cell.length_b   1.000
_cell.length_c   1.000
_cell.angle_alpha   90.00
_cell.angle_beta   90.00
_cell.angle_gamma   90.00
#
_symmetry.space_group_name_H-M   'P 1'
#
loop_
_entity.id
_entity.type
_entity.pdbx_description
1 polymer ?
#
loop_
_entity_poly.entity_id
_entity_poly.type
_entity_poly.pdbx_seq_one_letter_code
_entity_poly.pdbx_strand_id
1 'polypeptide(L)'
;MRLDNLTIDEVNRAYPDVLYPSRTMLFGAASCLLGWIRILKKRGYLGTTFVGITGGLAVMRYCPDRLPSIAPARNEDIDVVLDLGDSTLEDLMNALHWHDSQHFIKHRETLYMWTARGKLRIDFKVIPSDRKLKGMQSLYDLLPPYLPFVNKIDLMTSKMYDTHPDFLPSSSWEELDTARGIHHGTDALRLALLFDPGKRITVTARQALRVTRASLGIEYYTGISGFEWLKLFLVCTEDNEGRPAEVRNLEDAFLGMELRNDFGPQVPDSWYH
;
A
#
# COMPACT_ATOMS: atom_id res chain seq x y z
N MET A 1 24.45 5.65 -8.65
CA MET A 1 24.84 7.06 -8.40
C MET A 1 24.02 7.72 -7.27
N ARG A 2 24.65 8.04 -6.13
CA ARG A 2 23.99 8.65 -4.96
C ARG A 2 23.95 10.17 -5.16
N LEU A 3 22.77 10.76 -5.11
CA LEU A 3 22.55 12.16 -5.52
C LEU A 3 22.26 13.11 -4.36
N ASP A 4 22.59 12.73 -3.11
CA ASP A 4 22.17 13.46 -1.91
C ASP A 4 22.61 14.93 -1.86
N ASN A 5 23.67 15.28 -2.62
CA ASN A 5 24.18 16.64 -2.76
C ASN A 5 23.37 17.52 -3.74
N LEU A 6 22.45 16.95 -4.50
CA LEU A 6 21.60 17.66 -5.45
C LEU A 6 20.24 18.00 -4.81
N THR A 7 19.65 19.10 -5.25
CA THR A 7 18.24 19.42 -5.02
C THR A 7 17.33 18.47 -5.81
N ILE A 8 16.06 18.35 -5.42
CA ILE A 8 15.10 17.52 -6.16
C ILE A 8 14.91 18.02 -7.60
N ASP A 9 14.98 19.33 -7.84
CA ASP A 9 14.85 19.92 -9.17
C ASP A 9 16.03 19.54 -10.09
N GLU A 10 17.24 19.51 -9.54
CA GLU A 10 18.43 19.06 -10.26
C GLU A 10 18.35 17.56 -10.58
N VAL A 11 17.86 16.75 -9.63
CA VAL A 11 17.59 15.32 -9.88
C VAL A 11 16.52 15.15 -10.95
N ASN A 12 15.41 15.90 -10.89
CA ASN A 12 14.32 15.82 -11.88
C ASN A 12 14.76 16.27 -13.28
N ARG A 13 15.69 17.23 -13.37
CA ARG A 13 16.26 17.66 -14.65
C ARG A 13 17.15 16.60 -15.27
N ALA A 14 17.97 15.92 -14.46
CA ALA A 14 18.86 14.86 -14.94
C ALA A 14 18.13 13.53 -15.16
N TYR A 15 17.12 13.24 -14.34
CA TYR A 15 16.32 12.03 -14.33
C TYR A 15 14.84 12.41 -14.28
N PRO A 16 14.23 12.72 -15.44
CA PRO A 16 12.82 13.08 -15.49
C PRO A 16 11.94 11.90 -15.07
N ASP A 17 10.86 12.20 -14.37
CA ASP A 17 9.85 11.21 -14.01
C ASP A 17 9.19 10.61 -15.24
N VAL A 18 8.80 9.33 -15.14
CA VAL A 18 7.89 8.76 -16.14
C VAL A 18 6.52 9.39 -15.99
N LEU A 19 6.10 10.14 -17.00
CA LEU A 19 4.73 10.61 -17.12
C LEU A 19 3.84 9.49 -17.71
N TYR A 20 2.76 9.17 -17.00
CA TYR A 20 1.74 8.20 -17.42
C TYR A 20 2.32 6.82 -17.79
N PRO A 21 2.99 6.12 -16.86
CA PRO A 21 3.56 4.81 -17.13
C PRO A 21 2.45 3.82 -17.46
N SER A 22 2.66 2.97 -18.47
CA SER A 22 1.71 1.91 -18.77
C SER A 22 1.71 0.85 -17.67
N ARG A 23 0.59 0.13 -17.50
CA ARG A 23 0.52 -1.01 -16.58
C ARG A 23 1.68 -1.99 -16.81
N THR A 24 1.95 -2.34 -18.08
CA THR A 24 3.03 -3.26 -18.44
C THR A 24 4.40 -2.77 -17.98
N MET A 25 4.66 -1.46 -18.08
CA MET A 25 5.91 -0.88 -17.58
C MET A 25 6.01 -1.00 -16.06
N LEU A 26 4.96 -0.65 -15.32
CA LEU A 26 4.94 -0.76 -13.85
C LEU A 26 5.15 -2.20 -13.40
N PHE A 27 4.50 -3.17 -14.06
CA PHE A 27 4.71 -4.60 -13.81
C PHE A 27 6.15 -5.03 -14.08
N GLY A 28 6.74 -4.60 -15.20
CA GLY A 28 8.13 -4.90 -15.54
C GLY A 28 9.11 -4.32 -14.53
N ALA A 29 8.89 -3.07 -14.11
CA ALA A 29 9.71 -2.38 -13.11
C ALA A 29 9.60 -3.04 -11.73
N ALA A 30 8.38 -3.36 -11.28
CA ALA A 30 8.17 -4.11 -10.05
C ALA A 30 8.82 -5.52 -10.10
N SER A 31 8.76 -6.20 -11.25
CA SER A 31 9.39 -7.51 -11.41
C SER A 31 10.90 -7.43 -11.36
N CYS A 32 11.50 -6.40 -11.96
CA CYS A 32 12.92 -6.11 -11.88
C CYS A 32 13.35 -5.83 -10.43
N LEU A 33 12.59 -4.98 -9.72
CA LEU A 33 12.85 -4.64 -8.31
C LEU A 33 12.88 -5.90 -7.44
N LEU A 34 11.84 -6.72 -7.50
CA LEU A 34 11.78 -7.94 -6.68
C LEU A 34 12.85 -8.96 -7.09
N GLY A 35 13.23 -9.00 -8.37
CA GLY A 35 14.35 -9.80 -8.86
C GLY A 35 15.67 -9.41 -8.18
N TRP A 36 15.96 -8.12 -8.09
CA TRP A 36 17.15 -7.61 -7.40
C TRP A 36 17.10 -7.84 -5.89
N ILE A 37 15.99 -7.55 -5.22
CA ILE A 37 15.83 -7.81 -3.78
C ILE A 37 16.09 -9.30 -3.49
N ARG A 38 15.57 -10.20 -4.33
CA ARG A 38 15.83 -11.65 -4.21
C ARG A 38 17.31 -12.01 -4.40
N ILE A 39 17.99 -11.43 -5.38
CA ILE A 39 19.44 -11.66 -5.60
C ILE A 39 20.23 -11.22 -4.37
N LEU A 40 19.95 -10.04 -3.84
CA LEU A 40 20.62 -9.48 -2.67
C LEU A 40 20.37 -10.34 -1.43
N LYS A 41 19.13 -10.80 -1.23
CA LYS A 41 18.79 -11.77 -0.17
C LYS A 41 19.60 -13.07 -0.29
N LYS A 42 19.64 -13.67 -1.48
CA LYS A 42 20.40 -14.92 -1.73
C LYS A 42 21.90 -14.78 -1.48
N ARG A 43 22.44 -13.57 -1.65
CA ARG A 43 23.84 -13.25 -1.39
C ARG A 43 24.12 -12.87 0.07
N GLY A 44 23.10 -12.86 0.93
CA GLY A 44 23.24 -12.55 2.35
C GLY A 44 23.35 -11.05 2.66
N TYR A 45 23.00 -10.17 1.70
CA TYR A 45 23.05 -8.72 1.93
C TYR A 45 21.81 -8.15 2.62
N LEU A 46 20.72 -8.92 2.72
CA LEU A 46 19.43 -8.44 3.25
C LEU A 46 18.78 -9.43 4.22
N GLY A 47 18.15 -8.89 5.25
CA GLY A 47 17.30 -9.60 6.21
C GLY A 47 15.90 -9.91 5.68
N THR A 48 15.40 -9.15 4.69
CA THR A 48 14.06 -9.29 4.09
C THR A 48 13.67 -10.72 3.77
N THR A 49 12.49 -11.16 4.21
CA THR A 49 12.02 -12.54 3.99
C THR A 49 10.78 -12.64 3.10
N PHE A 50 9.80 -11.78 3.29
CA PHE A 50 8.55 -11.72 2.53
C PHE A 50 8.36 -10.36 1.87
N VAL A 51 7.74 -10.39 0.69
CA VAL A 51 7.41 -9.19 -0.09
C VAL A 51 6.00 -9.31 -0.68
N GLY A 52 5.37 -8.15 -0.92
CA GLY A 52 4.11 -8.04 -1.63
C GLY A 52 4.00 -6.68 -2.33
N ILE A 53 3.52 -6.66 -3.57
CA ILE A 53 3.13 -5.46 -4.29
C ILE A 53 1.79 -4.98 -3.73
N THR A 54 1.72 -3.68 -3.42
CA THR A 54 0.51 -3.02 -2.93
C THR A 54 0.21 -1.78 -3.78
N GLY A 55 -0.63 -0.86 -3.29
CA GLY A 55 -0.78 0.45 -3.91
C GLY A 55 -1.51 0.47 -5.25
N GLY A 56 -1.21 1.46 -6.08
CA GLY A 56 -1.86 1.66 -7.38
C GLY A 56 -1.68 0.47 -8.33
N LEU A 57 -0.47 -0.08 -8.39
CA LEU A 57 -0.15 -1.25 -9.21
C LEU A 57 -0.95 -2.49 -8.81
N ALA A 58 -1.13 -2.73 -7.50
CA ALA A 58 -1.97 -3.82 -7.03
C ALA A 58 -3.45 -3.62 -7.37
N VAL A 59 -3.95 -2.37 -7.36
CA VAL A 59 -5.33 -2.08 -7.80
C VAL A 59 -5.46 -2.44 -9.29
N MET A 60 -4.53 -2.02 -10.15
CA MET A 60 -4.55 -2.36 -11.58
C MET A 60 -4.52 -3.87 -11.87
N ARG A 61 -3.96 -4.66 -10.95
CA ARG A 61 -3.93 -6.13 -11.07
C ARG A 61 -5.32 -6.75 -10.87
N TYR A 62 -6.11 -6.20 -9.95
CA TYR A 62 -7.45 -6.71 -9.64
C TYR A 62 -8.55 -6.02 -10.46
N CYS A 63 -8.34 -4.75 -10.81
CA CYS A 63 -9.23 -3.91 -11.59
C CYS A 63 -8.49 -3.48 -12.87
N PRO A 64 -8.50 -4.32 -13.93
CA PRO A 64 -7.68 -4.10 -15.12
C PRO A 64 -8.08 -2.86 -15.94
N ASP A 65 -9.26 -2.31 -15.69
CA ASP A 65 -9.81 -1.07 -16.23
C ASP A 65 -9.31 0.19 -15.49
N ARG A 66 -8.68 0.04 -14.32
CA ARG A 66 -8.05 1.17 -13.60
C ARG A 66 -6.83 1.65 -14.36
N LEU A 67 -6.95 2.82 -14.98
CA LEU A 67 -5.84 3.47 -15.68
C LEU A 67 -4.81 4.06 -14.68
N PRO A 68 -3.53 4.19 -15.07
CA PRO A 68 -2.54 5.00 -14.37
C PRO A 68 -3.07 6.39 -14.01
N SER A 69 -2.71 6.88 -12.83
CA SER A 69 -2.97 8.24 -12.41
C SER A 69 -2.41 9.21 -13.44
N ILE A 70 -3.25 10.15 -13.86
CA ILE A 70 -2.87 11.22 -14.77
C ILE A 70 -2.65 12.57 -14.06
N ALA A 71 -2.74 12.58 -12.73
CA ALA A 71 -2.62 13.81 -11.97
C ALA A 71 -1.15 14.31 -11.96
N PRO A 72 -0.89 15.59 -12.30
CA PRO A 72 0.47 16.14 -12.51
C PRO A 72 1.43 15.99 -11.32
N ALA A 73 0.90 15.92 -10.11
CA ALA A 73 1.68 15.75 -8.87
C ALA A 73 1.64 14.31 -8.32
N ARG A 74 1.13 13.36 -9.10
CA ARG A 74 0.86 11.97 -8.67
C ARG A 74 1.31 11.00 -9.74
N ASN A 75 2.63 10.96 -9.92
CA ASN A 75 3.27 9.94 -10.73
C ASN A 75 3.03 8.58 -10.08
N GLU A 76 2.66 7.58 -10.89
CA GLU A 76 2.58 6.21 -10.39
C GLU A 76 3.96 5.75 -9.94
N ASP A 77 3.97 5.01 -8.85
CA ASP A 77 5.13 4.50 -8.16
C ASP A 77 5.07 2.97 -8.07
N ILE A 78 6.10 2.39 -7.46
CA ILE A 78 6.16 0.99 -7.13
C ILE A 78 6.04 0.86 -5.61
N ASP A 79 4.84 0.60 -5.14
CA ASP A 79 4.54 0.31 -3.74
C ASP A 79 4.85 -1.17 -3.40
N VAL A 80 5.77 -1.39 -2.46
CA VAL A 80 6.14 -2.72 -1.95
C VAL A 80 5.96 -2.78 -0.44
N VAL A 81 5.17 -3.74 0.05
CA VAL A 81 5.13 -4.10 1.46
C VAL A 81 6.14 -5.23 1.72
N LEU A 82 6.91 -5.14 2.80
CA LEU A 82 7.95 -6.13 3.13
C LEU A 82 8.27 -6.13 4.62
N ASP A 83 8.81 -7.25 5.11
CA ASP A 83 9.58 -7.25 6.35
C ASP A 83 11.06 -7.01 6.06
N LEU A 84 11.79 -6.40 6.99
CA LEU A 84 13.23 -6.20 6.84
C LEU A 84 14.08 -7.25 7.58
N GLY A 85 13.47 -8.08 8.42
CA GLY A 85 14.22 -8.95 9.34
C GLY A 85 15.17 -8.13 10.20
N ASP A 86 16.46 -8.47 10.15
CA ASP A 86 17.53 -7.76 10.89
C ASP A 86 18.14 -6.57 10.11
N SER A 87 17.63 -6.25 8.91
CA SER A 87 18.09 -5.11 8.11
C SER A 87 17.30 -3.84 8.41
N THR A 88 17.86 -2.69 8.05
CA THR A 88 17.14 -1.42 7.99
C THR A 88 16.63 -1.12 6.57
N LEU A 89 15.71 -0.17 6.45
CA LEU A 89 15.27 0.31 5.14
C LEU A 89 16.43 0.97 4.38
N GLU A 90 17.31 1.66 5.11
CA GLU A 90 18.52 2.25 4.53
C GLU A 90 19.46 1.17 3.99
N ASP A 91 19.64 0.04 4.68
CA ASP A 91 20.45 -1.08 4.17
C ASP A 91 19.90 -1.62 2.85
N LEU A 92 18.57 -1.80 2.76
CA LEU A 92 17.90 -2.23 1.54
C LEU A 92 18.15 -1.25 0.38
N MET A 93 17.91 0.03 0.62
CA MET A 93 18.09 1.07 -0.39
C MET A 93 19.56 1.19 -0.83
N ASN A 94 20.48 1.14 0.13
CA ASN A 94 21.92 1.18 -0.14
C ASN A 94 22.37 -0.05 -0.92
N ALA A 95 21.91 -1.25 -0.56
CA ALA A 95 22.29 -2.47 -1.27
C ALA A 95 21.78 -2.46 -2.72
N LEU A 96 20.52 -2.12 -2.96
CA LEU A 96 19.97 -1.96 -4.32
C LEU A 96 20.79 -0.95 -5.12
N HIS A 97 21.07 0.20 -4.50
CA HIS A 97 21.86 1.26 -5.10
C HIS A 97 23.29 0.83 -5.47
N TRP A 98 23.99 0.19 -4.53
CA TRP A 98 25.40 -0.15 -4.67
C TRP A 98 25.62 -1.24 -5.71
N HIS A 99 24.71 -2.22 -5.76
CA HIS A 99 24.84 -3.38 -6.63
C HIS A 99 24.30 -3.17 -8.05
N ASP A 100 23.39 -2.21 -8.25
CA ASP A 100 22.92 -1.83 -9.58
C ASP A 100 22.60 -0.34 -9.68
N SER A 101 23.67 0.45 -9.63
CA SER A 101 23.60 1.91 -9.58
C SER A 101 23.14 2.58 -10.89
N GLN A 102 23.00 1.78 -11.96
CA GLN A 102 22.46 2.19 -13.26
C GLN A 102 20.93 2.18 -13.26
N HIS A 103 20.32 1.20 -12.58
CA HIS A 103 18.87 1.10 -12.45
C HIS A 103 18.35 1.71 -11.16
N PHE A 104 19.11 1.73 -10.07
CA PHE A 104 18.64 2.27 -8.79
C PHE A 104 19.36 3.57 -8.45
N ILE A 105 18.59 4.65 -8.38
CA ILE A 105 19.06 6.00 -8.05
C ILE A 105 18.57 6.31 -6.64
N LYS A 106 19.50 6.56 -5.72
CA LYS A 106 19.18 6.99 -4.35
C LYS A 106 19.36 8.51 -4.25
N HIS A 107 18.34 9.17 -3.71
CA HIS A 107 18.39 10.58 -3.33
C HIS A 107 17.79 10.72 -1.94
N ARG A 108 18.65 10.97 -0.95
CA ARG A 108 18.28 11.02 0.47
C ARG A 108 17.55 9.74 0.87
N GLU A 109 16.33 9.86 1.39
CA GLU A 109 15.50 8.75 1.86
C GLU A 109 14.59 8.19 0.76
N THR A 110 14.75 8.61 -0.50
CA THR A 110 13.95 8.10 -1.62
C THR A 110 14.80 7.26 -2.58
N LEU A 111 14.25 6.12 -2.98
CA LEU A 111 14.80 5.27 -4.02
C LEU A 111 13.97 5.40 -5.28
N TYR A 112 14.65 5.52 -6.41
CA TYR A 112 14.03 5.53 -7.73
C TYR A 112 14.56 4.38 -8.58
N MET A 113 13.72 3.82 -9.42
CA MET A 113 14.11 2.95 -10.52
C MET A 113 14.21 3.76 -11.82
N TRP A 114 15.38 3.75 -12.45
CA TRP A 114 15.56 4.25 -13.80
C TRP A 114 15.01 3.25 -14.82
N THR A 115 14.18 3.74 -15.74
CA THR A 115 13.61 2.97 -16.84
C THR A 115 13.97 3.63 -18.17
N ALA A 116 13.69 2.95 -19.29
CA ALA A 116 13.89 3.52 -20.61
C ALA A 116 13.07 4.81 -20.88
N ARG A 117 12.05 5.11 -20.07
CA ARG A 117 11.16 6.28 -20.24
C ARG A 117 11.31 7.34 -19.16
N GLY A 118 12.20 7.16 -18.19
CA GLY A 118 12.33 8.05 -17.03
C GLY A 118 12.44 7.27 -15.71
N LYS A 119 12.46 8.00 -14.60
CA LYS A 119 12.50 7.41 -13.25
C LYS A 119 11.10 7.12 -12.71
N LEU A 120 10.99 6.05 -11.93
CA LEU A 120 9.82 5.69 -11.13
C LEU A 120 10.23 5.72 -9.66
N ARG A 121 9.41 6.33 -8.81
CA ARG A 121 9.61 6.26 -7.36
C ARG A 121 9.30 4.85 -6.84
N ILE A 122 10.05 4.40 -5.86
CA ILE A 122 9.83 3.13 -5.16
C ILE A 122 9.48 3.46 -3.71
N ASP A 123 8.30 3.03 -3.28
CA ASP A 123 7.81 3.22 -1.93
C ASP A 123 7.77 1.90 -1.17
N PHE A 124 8.54 1.84 -0.10
CA PHE A 124 8.63 0.67 0.77
C PHE A 124 7.76 0.88 2.01
N LYS A 125 6.86 -0.06 2.26
CA LYS A 125 6.04 -0.14 3.48
C LYS A 125 6.54 -1.28 4.33
N VAL A 126 7.21 -0.95 5.43
CA VAL A 126 7.80 -1.94 6.33
C VAL A 126 6.73 -2.48 7.27
N ILE A 127 6.66 -3.80 7.41
CA ILE A 127 5.81 -4.46 8.41
C ILE A 127 6.67 -5.27 9.38
N PRO A 128 6.18 -5.52 10.61
CA PRO A 128 6.83 -6.43 11.56
C PRO A 128 7.09 -7.83 10.95
N SER A 129 8.20 -8.47 11.32
CA SER A 129 8.64 -9.76 10.74
C SER A 129 7.72 -10.94 11.05
N ASP A 130 6.97 -10.86 12.14
CA ASP A 130 5.92 -11.82 12.53
C ASP A 130 4.60 -11.60 11.78
N ARG A 131 4.46 -10.47 11.05
CA ARG A 131 3.27 -10.13 10.28
C ARG A 131 3.41 -10.57 8.83
N LYS A 132 2.40 -11.28 8.33
CA LYS A 132 2.28 -11.64 6.91
C LYS A 132 0.90 -11.26 6.41
N LEU A 133 0.85 -10.34 5.45
CA LEU A 133 -0.40 -10.04 4.76
C LEU A 133 -0.69 -11.15 3.76
N LYS A 134 -1.97 -11.52 3.65
CA LYS A 134 -2.35 -12.56 2.68
C LYS A 134 -2.03 -12.07 1.27
N GLY A 135 -1.34 -12.91 0.49
CA GLY A 135 -0.85 -12.58 -0.85
C GLY A 135 0.64 -12.17 -0.91
N MET A 136 1.27 -11.85 0.22
CA MET A 136 2.73 -11.77 0.30
C MET A 136 3.35 -13.15 0.06
N GLN A 137 4.56 -13.17 -0.49
CA GLN A 137 5.31 -14.40 -0.75
C GLN A 137 6.73 -14.31 -0.21
N SER A 138 7.29 -15.47 0.12
CA SER A 138 8.71 -15.56 0.48
C SER A 138 9.56 -15.23 -0.73
N LEU A 139 10.64 -14.46 -0.54
CA LEU A 139 11.62 -14.18 -1.57
C LEU A 139 12.34 -15.44 -2.10
N TYR A 140 12.43 -16.50 -1.28
CA TYR A 140 13.04 -17.77 -1.70
C TYR A 140 12.22 -18.43 -2.81
N ASP A 141 10.91 -18.44 -2.63
CA ASP A 141 9.93 -19.09 -3.51
C ASP A 141 9.48 -18.20 -4.66
N LEU A 142 9.84 -16.91 -4.64
CA LEU A 142 9.47 -15.97 -5.68
C LEU A 142 10.09 -16.37 -7.04
N LEU A 143 9.25 -16.63 -8.04
CA LEU A 143 9.65 -16.90 -9.42
C LEU A 143 9.23 -15.72 -10.31
N PRO A 144 10.14 -14.82 -10.70
CA PRO A 144 9.85 -13.85 -11.76
C PRO A 144 9.41 -14.57 -13.05
N PRO A 145 8.44 -14.03 -13.81
CA PRO A 145 7.88 -12.68 -13.71
C PRO A 145 6.65 -12.56 -12.78
N TYR A 146 6.35 -13.59 -11.97
CA TYR A 146 5.19 -13.55 -11.09
C TYR A 146 5.40 -12.56 -9.93
N LEU A 147 4.50 -11.58 -9.82
CA LEU A 147 4.49 -10.61 -8.74
C LEU A 147 3.55 -11.06 -7.62
N PRO A 148 3.98 -11.04 -6.35
CA PRO A 148 3.14 -11.35 -5.21
C PRO A 148 2.30 -10.13 -4.88
N PHE A 149 0.99 -10.18 -5.09
CA PHE A 149 0.12 -9.05 -4.78
C PHE A 149 -0.55 -9.23 -3.43
N VAL A 150 -0.53 -8.18 -2.60
CA VAL A 150 -1.36 -8.14 -1.39
C VAL A 150 -2.82 -8.37 -1.79
N ASN A 151 -3.55 -9.14 -0.99
CA ASN A 151 -4.94 -9.48 -1.31
C ASN A 151 -5.84 -8.24 -1.37
N LYS A 152 -6.95 -8.37 -2.11
CA LYS A 152 -7.90 -7.28 -2.34
C LYS A 152 -8.55 -6.70 -1.07
N ILE A 153 -8.71 -7.47 0.03
CA ILE A 153 -9.30 -6.94 1.28
C ILE A 153 -8.32 -6.01 1.99
N ASP A 154 -7.07 -6.45 2.17
CA ASP A 154 -6.03 -5.60 2.77
C ASP A 154 -5.78 -4.35 1.92
N LEU A 155 -5.77 -4.51 0.59
CA LEU A 155 -5.63 -3.38 -0.32
C LEU A 155 -6.81 -2.41 -0.23
N MET A 156 -8.05 -2.90 -0.23
CA MET A 156 -9.26 -2.08 -0.15
C MET A 156 -9.31 -1.29 1.16
N THR A 157 -9.10 -1.96 2.29
CA THR A 157 -9.15 -1.32 3.62
C THR A 157 -8.02 -0.32 3.82
N SER A 158 -6.84 -0.54 3.22
CA SER A 158 -5.77 0.46 3.14
C SER A 158 -6.19 1.68 2.32
N LYS A 159 -6.79 1.47 1.14
CA LYS A 159 -7.26 2.58 0.30
C LYS A 159 -8.36 3.39 1.01
N MET A 160 -9.28 2.73 1.72
CA MET A 160 -10.27 3.42 2.56
C MET A 160 -9.59 4.25 3.63
N TYR A 161 -8.64 3.68 4.38
CA TYR A 161 -7.96 4.43 5.44
C TYR A 161 -7.27 5.70 4.92
N ASP A 162 -6.63 5.62 3.76
CA ASP A 162 -5.97 6.76 3.12
C ASP A 162 -6.94 7.86 2.64
N THR A 163 -8.28 7.69 2.77
CA THR A 163 -9.27 8.76 2.55
C THR A 163 -9.57 9.60 3.79
N HIS A 164 -9.07 9.23 4.97
CA HIS A 164 -9.43 9.90 6.22
C HIS A 164 -8.67 11.22 6.46
N PRO A 165 -9.36 12.32 6.85
CA PRO A 165 -8.73 13.62 7.06
C PRO A 165 -7.81 13.72 8.28
N ASP A 166 -8.04 12.97 9.36
CA ASP A 166 -7.25 13.09 10.61
C ASP A 166 -5.76 12.68 10.47
N PHE A 167 -5.35 12.10 9.35
CA PHE A 167 -3.93 11.83 9.05
C PHE A 167 -3.24 12.99 8.34
N LEU A 168 -3.94 14.11 8.15
CA LEU A 168 -3.41 15.31 7.52
C LEU A 168 -3.38 16.44 8.57
N PRO A 169 -2.28 17.20 8.68
CA PRO A 169 -2.31 18.45 9.43
C PRO A 169 -3.43 19.33 8.86
N SER A 170 -4.35 19.75 9.72
CA SER A 170 -5.63 20.41 9.38
C SER A 170 -5.50 21.83 8.81
N SER A 171 -4.39 22.16 8.17
CA SER A 171 -4.14 23.47 7.57
C SER A 171 -3.99 23.32 6.07
N SER A 172 -4.99 23.80 5.33
CA SER A 172 -5.13 23.80 3.87
C SER A 172 -5.47 22.44 3.24
N TRP A 173 -6.76 22.27 2.93
CA TRP A 173 -7.20 21.34 1.90
C TRP A 173 -6.72 21.87 0.55
N GLU A 174 -5.46 21.62 0.20
CA GLU A 174 -4.95 21.94 -1.14
C GLU A 174 -5.47 20.92 -2.16
N GLU A 175 -5.50 21.29 -3.44
CA GLU A 175 -5.96 20.46 -4.59
C GLU A 175 -5.35 19.04 -4.59
N LEU A 176 -4.16 18.89 -4.03
CA LEU A 176 -3.44 17.64 -3.87
C LEU A 176 -4.11 16.65 -2.92
N ASP A 177 -4.73 17.13 -1.83
CA ASP A 177 -5.35 16.27 -0.80
C ASP A 177 -6.74 15.80 -1.20
N THR A 178 -7.53 16.67 -1.83
CA THR A 178 -8.83 16.28 -2.41
C THR A 178 -8.65 15.26 -3.52
N ALA A 179 -7.67 15.44 -4.41
CA ALA A 179 -7.31 14.41 -5.39
C ALA A 179 -6.93 13.09 -4.69
N ARG A 180 -6.31 13.13 -3.50
CA ARG A 180 -5.94 11.93 -2.72
C ARG A 180 -7.14 11.10 -2.34
N GLY A 181 -8.09 11.75 -1.67
CA GLY A 181 -9.31 11.12 -1.22
C GLY A 181 -10.12 10.56 -2.39
N ILE A 182 -10.22 11.29 -3.51
CA ILE A 182 -10.91 10.81 -4.72
C ILE A 182 -10.23 9.55 -5.27
N HIS A 183 -8.91 9.57 -5.46
CA HIS A 183 -8.18 8.43 -6.02
C HIS A 183 -8.28 7.19 -5.13
N HIS A 184 -8.04 7.34 -3.83
CA HIS A 184 -8.10 6.21 -2.91
C HIS A 184 -9.53 5.72 -2.66
N GLY A 185 -10.51 6.62 -2.53
CA GLY A 185 -11.92 6.27 -2.40
C GLY A 185 -12.46 5.55 -3.63
N THR A 186 -12.10 6.01 -4.84
CA THR A 186 -12.47 5.33 -6.08
C THR A 186 -11.79 3.95 -6.21
N ASP A 187 -10.51 3.84 -5.84
CA ASP A 187 -9.82 2.54 -5.82
C ASP A 187 -10.44 1.57 -4.80
N ALA A 188 -10.83 2.06 -3.62
CA ALA A 188 -11.56 1.27 -2.63
C ALA A 188 -12.92 0.78 -3.17
N LEU A 189 -13.68 1.66 -3.82
CA LEU A 189 -14.95 1.31 -4.47
C LEU A 189 -14.76 0.24 -5.55
N ARG A 190 -13.77 0.41 -6.44
CA ARG A 190 -13.45 -0.59 -7.46
C ARG A 190 -13.16 -1.96 -6.86
N LEU A 191 -12.39 -2.01 -5.78
CA LEU A 191 -12.07 -3.27 -5.09
C LEU A 191 -13.29 -3.88 -4.39
N ALA A 192 -14.16 -3.06 -3.79
CA ALA A 192 -15.41 -3.52 -3.17
C ALA A 192 -16.36 -4.15 -4.21
N LEU A 193 -16.39 -3.62 -5.43
CA LEU A 193 -17.20 -4.16 -6.54
C LEU A 193 -16.71 -5.52 -7.07
N LEU A 194 -15.52 -5.99 -6.66
CA LEU A 194 -15.01 -7.33 -7.01
C LEU A 194 -15.56 -8.45 -6.12
N PHE A 195 -16.42 -8.14 -5.15
CA PHE A 195 -17.08 -9.12 -4.30
C PHE A 195 -18.49 -9.40 -4.81
N ASP A 196 -18.98 -10.63 -4.56
CA ASP A 196 -20.29 -11.04 -5.08
C ASP A 196 -21.39 -10.11 -4.54
N PRO A 197 -22.30 -9.61 -5.39
CA PRO A 197 -23.42 -8.79 -4.95
C PRO A 197 -24.22 -9.50 -3.84
N GLY A 198 -24.54 -8.76 -2.77
CA GLY A 198 -25.28 -9.29 -1.63
C GLY A 198 -24.46 -10.12 -0.64
N LYS A 199 -23.18 -10.43 -0.93
CA LYS A 199 -22.27 -11.03 0.07
C LYS A 199 -21.55 -9.93 0.85
N ARG A 200 -21.52 -10.08 2.16
CA ARG A 200 -20.73 -9.21 3.04
C ARG A 200 -19.27 -9.64 3.07
N ILE A 201 -18.39 -8.65 3.18
CA ILE A 201 -16.94 -8.80 3.23
C ILE A 201 -16.54 -8.99 4.69
N THR A 202 -16.02 -10.16 5.03
CA THR A 202 -15.47 -10.40 6.37
C THR A 202 -14.11 -9.73 6.51
N VAL A 203 -13.97 -8.87 7.52
CA VAL A 203 -12.75 -8.15 7.89
C VAL A 203 -12.34 -8.50 9.31
N THR A 204 -11.05 -8.38 9.61
CA THR A 204 -10.54 -8.48 10.99
C THR A 204 -10.93 -7.25 11.80
N ALA A 205 -10.85 -7.33 13.13
CA ALA A 205 -11.00 -6.18 14.03
C ALA A 205 -10.18 -4.94 13.62
N ARG A 206 -8.92 -5.13 13.22
CA ARG A 206 -8.05 -4.02 12.78
C ARG A 206 -8.52 -3.40 11.48
N GLN A 207 -8.91 -4.23 10.51
CA GLN A 207 -9.45 -3.77 9.24
C GLN A 207 -10.80 -3.05 9.43
N ALA A 208 -11.65 -3.56 10.33
CA ALA A 208 -12.89 -2.93 10.73
C ALA A 208 -12.66 -1.51 11.27
N LEU A 209 -11.66 -1.29 12.14
CA LEU A 209 -11.32 0.04 12.63
C LEU A 209 -10.94 1.01 11.50
N ARG A 210 -10.21 0.54 10.48
CA ARG A 210 -9.86 1.36 9.32
C ARG A 210 -11.08 1.76 8.52
N VAL A 211 -11.97 0.80 8.25
CA VAL A 211 -13.23 1.03 7.53
C VAL A 211 -14.09 2.03 8.30
N THR A 212 -14.24 1.81 9.60
CA THR A 212 -14.97 2.69 10.51
C THR A 212 -14.46 4.13 10.43
N ARG A 213 -13.15 4.34 10.63
CA ARG A 213 -12.55 5.68 10.56
C ARG A 213 -12.81 6.29 9.18
N ALA A 214 -12.49 5.56 8.11
CA ALA A 214 -12.65 6.03 6.74
C ALA A 214 -14.10 6.32 6.29
N SER A 215 -15.10 5.72 6.94
CA SER A 215 -16.49 5.67 6.44
C SER A 215 -17.12 7.03 6.19
N LEU A 216 -16.80 8.04 7.02
CA LEU A 216 -17.29 9.41 6.82
C LEU A 216 -16.54 10.13 5.70
N GLY A 217 -15.23 9.90 5.57
CA GLY A 217 -14.42 10.48 4.52
C GLY A 217 -14.79 9.94 3.13
N ILE A 218 -15.07 8.65 3.01
CA ILE A 218 -15.36 8.01 1.73
C ILE A 218 -16.71 8.45 1.13
N GLU A 219 -17.67 8.85 1.96
CA GLU A 219 -18.96 9.39 1.52
C GLU A 219 -18.78 10.62 0.64
N TYR A 220 -17.91 11.55 1.06
CA TYR A 220 -17.59 12.75 0.30
C TYR A 220 -17.05 12.45 -1.11
N TYR A 221 -16.27 11.38 -1.26
CA TYR A 221 -15.60 11.04 -2.52
C TYR A 221 -16.38 10.08 -3.42
N THR A 222 -17.25 9.25 -2.84
CA THR A 222 -17.97 8.20 -3.58
C THR A 222 -19.45 8.48 -3.75
N GLY A 223 -20.01 9.41 -2.97
CA GLY A 223 -21.46 9.68 -2.92
C GLY A 223 -22.29 8.55 -2.28
N ILE A 224 -21.64 7.49 -1.79
CA ILE A 224 -22.26 6.40 -1.05
C ILE A 224 -22.14 6.73 0.43
N SER A 225 -23.24 6.71 1.17
CA SER A 225 -23.19 7.08 2.59
C SER A 225 -22.27 6.17 3.39
N GLY A 226 -21.65 6.72 4.44
CA GLY A 226 -20.77 5.94 5.32
C GLY A 226 -21.48 4.71 5.90
N PHE A 227 -22.77 4.83 6.24
CA PHE A 227 -23.58 3.71 6.71
C PHE A 227 -23.77 2.61 5.66
N GLU A 228 -24.02 2.95 4.40
CA GLU A 228 -24.12 1.96 3.32
C GLU A 228 -22.77 1.25 3.11
N TRP A 229 -21.66 1.95 3.29
CA TRP A 229 -20.33 1.33 3.31
C TRP A 229 -20.17 0.33 4.45
N LEU A 230 -20.57 0.67 5.69
CA LEU A 230 -20.47 -0.24 6.84
C LEU A 230 -21.29 -1.53 6.65
N LYS A 231 -22.44 -1.45 5.98
CA LYS A 231 -23.32 -2.61 5.69
C LYS A 231 -22.66 -3.67 4.79
N LEU A 232 -21.62 -3.29 4.06
CA LEU A 232 -20.84 -4.22 3.24
C LEU A 232 -19.99 -5.17 4.07
N PHE A 233 -19.78 -4.91 5.38
CA PHE A 233 -18.78 -5.59 6.17
C PHE A 233 -19.33 -6.43 7.33
N LEU A 234 -18.67 -7.57 7.56
CA LEU A 234 -18.76 -8.34 8.80
C LEU A 234 -17.41 -8.25 9.52
N VAL A 235 -17.41 -8.12 10.84
CA VAL A 235 -16.19 -8.14 11.66
C VAL A 235 -16.03 -9.51 12.27
N CYS A 236 -14.92 -10.17 11.97
CA CYS A 236 -14.45 -11.33 12.72
C CYS A 236 -13.53 -10.85 13.84
N THR A 237 -13.92 -11.07 15.09
CA THR A 237 -13.06 -10.89 16.25
C THR A 237 -12.22 -12.15 16.48
N GLU A 238 -11.10 -11.98 17.16
CA GLU A 238 -10.23 -13.08 17.57
C GLU A 238 -10.30 -13.26 19.10
N ASP A 239 -10.17 -14.49 19.59
CA ASP A 239 -9.98 -14.78 21.01
C ASP A 239 -8.54 -14.47 21.45
N ASN A 240 -8.23 -14.63 22.73
CA ASN A 240 -6.88 -14.39 23.28
C ASN A 240 -5.80 -15.30 22.67
N GLU A 241 -6.17 -16.33 21.91
CA GLU A 241 -5.28 -17.27 21.22
C GLU A 241 -5.21 -16.99 19.69
N GLY A 242 -5.85 -15.90 19.21
CA GLY A 242 -5.84 -15.51 17.80
C GLY A 242 -6.80 -16.31 16.92
N ARG A 243 -7.74 -17.07 17.50
CA ARG A 243 -8.72 -17.86 16.74
C ARG A 243 -9.99 -17.05 16.51
N PRO A 244 -10.71 -17.24 15.38
CA PRO A 244 -12.00 -16.62 15.15
C PRO A 244 -12.98 -16.90 16.30
N ALA A 245 -13.39 -15.84 17.00
CA ALA A 245 -14.26 -15.94 18.17
C ALA A 245 -15.72 -15.63 17.83
N GLU A 246 -15.95 -14.52 17.11
CA GLU A 246 -17.30 -14.07 16.78
C GLU A 246 -17.32 -13.31 15.46
N VAL A 247 -18.42 -13.45 14.71
CA VAL A 247 -18.67 -12.68 13.49
C VAL A 247 -19.88 -11.78 13.74
N ARG A 248 -19.67 -10.47 13.68
CA ARG A 248 -20.70 -9.45 13.90
C ARG A 248 -20.87 -8.54 12.69
N ASN A 249 -21.99 -7.84 12.60
CA ASN A 249 -22.15 -6.77 11.63
C ASN A 249 -21.26 -5.58 12.02
N LEU A 250 -20.57 -4.97 11.06
CA LEU A 250 -19.71 -3.82 11.36
C LEU A 250 -20.53 -2.59 11.80
N GLU A 251 -21.72 -2.40 11.23
CA GLU A 251 -22.65 -1.33 11.63
C GLU A 251 -23.04 -1.42 13.12
N ASP A 252 -23.46 -2.62 13.57
CA ASP A 252 -23.80 -2.86 14.97
C ASP A 252 -22.58 -2.71 15.88
N ALA A 253 -21.41 -3.14 15.41
CA ALA A 253 -20.16 -3.00 16.14
C ALA A 253 -19.72 -1.53 16.23
N PHE A 254 -19.96 -0.72 15.20
CA PHE A 254 -19.60 0.70 15.15
C PHE A 254 -20.32 1.52 16.24
N LEU A 255 -21.62 1.29 16.42
CA LEU A 255 -22.41 1.90 17.50
C LEU A 255 -21.90 1.52 18.90
N GLY A 256 -21.34 0.31 19.07
CA GLY A 256 -20.66 -0.11 20.30
C GLY A 256 -19.22 0.41 20.44
N MET A 257 -18.50 0.56 19.33
CA MET A 257 -17.10 0.99 19.24
C MET A 257 -16.91 2.42 19.72
N GLU A 258 -17.81 3.35 19.35
CA GLU A 258 -17.77 4.74 19.82
C GLU A 258 -18.00 4.86 21.34
N LEU A 259 -18.66 3.88 21.95
CA LEU A 259 -19.08 3.94 23.35
C LEU A 259 -18.16 3.21 24.34
N ARG A 260 -17.35 2.22 23.90
CA ARG A 260 -16.69 1.30 24.85
C ARG A 260 -15.22 0.98 24.65
N ASN A 261 -14.57 1.39 23.55
CA ASN A 261 -13.16 1.02 23.30
C ASN A 261 -12.95 -0.52 23.38
N ASP A 262 -13.94 -1.29 22.91
CA ASP A 262 -14.11 -2.74 23.11
C ASP A 262 -13.09 -3.64 22.35
N PHE A 263 -12.09 -3.06 21.67
CA PHE A 263 -11.14 -3.80 20.83
C PHE A 263 -9.81 -4.18 21.51
N GLY A 264 -9.79 -4.22 22.85
CA GLY A 264 -8.58 -4.54 23.60
C GLY A 264 -7.48 -3.47 23.40
N PRO A 265 -6.24 -3.71 23.87
CA PRO A 265 -5.16 -2.75 23.73
C PRO A 265 -4.98 -2.43 22.24
N GLN A 266 -5.16 -1.14 21.90
CA GLN A 266 -5.03 -0.63 20.55
C GLN A 266 -3.66 -1.04 20.00
N VAL A 267 -3.60 -2.13 19.23
CA VAL A 267 -2.34 -2.53 18.60
C VAL A 267 -2.02 -1.41 17.60
N PRO A 268 -0.88 -0.70 17.77
CA PRO A 268 -0.50 0.39 16.88
C PRO A 268 -0.61 -0.07 15.43
N ASP A 269 -1.28 0.72 14.58
CA ASP A 269 -1.40 0.37 13.18
C ASP A 269 -0.06 0.66 12.49
N SER A 270 0.79 -0.36 12.46
CA SER A 270 2.17 -0.27 11.94
C SER A 270 2.29 0.03 10.44
N TRP A 271 1.18 0.29 9.75
CA TRP A 271 1.21 0.85 8.39
C TRP A 271 1.71 2.30 8.36
N TYR A 272 1.68 3.00 9.49
CA TYR A 272 1.93 4.44 9.60
C TYR A 272 2.95 4.81 10.69
N HIS A 273 3.96 3.95 10.91
CA HIS A 273 5.17 4.34 11.63
C HIS A 273 6.25 4.79 10.66
#